data_AF-A0A969FX36-F1
#
_entry.id   AF-A0A969FX36-F1
#
_cell.length_a   1.000
_cell.length_b   1.000
_cell.length_c   1.000
_cell.angle_alpha   90.00
_cell.angle_beta   90.00
_cell.angle_gamma   90.00
#
_symmetry.space_group_name_H-M   'P 1'
#
loop_
_entity.id
_entity.type
_entity.pdbx_description
1 polymer ?
#
loop_
_entity_poly.entity_id
_entity_poly.type
_entity_poly.pdbx_seq_one_letter_code
_entity_poly.pdbx_strand_id
1 'polypeptide(L)' 'MGVQMVVTGISPAIAQTLVTLGVNLHGIITRGTLPHGIAYASERQRTTK' A
#
# COMPACT_ATOMS: atom_id res chain seq x y z
N MET A 1 12.57 6.47 -13.82
CA MET A 1 11.27 5.79 -14.03
C MET A 1 10.97 4.96 -12.79
N GLY A 2 10.26 5.52 -11.81
CA GLY A 2 9.98 4.84 -10.54
C GLY A 2 8.57 4.26 -10.53
N VAL A 3 8.41 3.05 -9.97
CA VAL A 3 7.09 2.45 -9.75
C VAL A 3 6.71 2.63 -8.28
N GLN A 4 5.48 3.05 -8.01
CA GLN A 4 4.95 3.14 -6.65
C GLN A 4 4.06 1.91 -6.40
N MET A 5 4.46 1.08 -5.42
CA MET A 5 3.72 -0.13 -5.07
C MET A 5 2.62 0.18 -4.06
N VAL A 6 1.40 -0.28 -4.34
CA VAL A 6 0.26 -0.24 -3.42
C VAL A 6 -0.12 -1.67 -3.08
N VAL A 7 -0.15 -1.99 -1.79
CA VAL A 7 -0.51 -3.32 -1.29
C VAL A 7 -1.96 -3.29 -0.83
N THR A 8 -2.80 -4.18 -1.39
CA THR A 8 -4.23 -4.22 -1.07
C THR A 8 -4.64 -5.57 -0.49
N GLY A 9 -5.60 -5.57 0.44
CA GLY A 9 -6.20 -6.82 0.92
C GLY A 9 -5.35 -7.60 1.93
N ILE A 10 -4.32 -6.97 2.52
CA ILE A 10 -3.63 -7.56 3.68
C ILE A 10 -4.51 -7.41 4.91
N SER A 11 -4.68 -8.49 5.66
CA SER A 11 -5.32 -8.44 6.97
C SER A 11 -4.48 -7.58 7.93
N PRO A 12 -5.09 -6.76 8.81
CA PRO A 12 -4.35 -5.99 9.82
C PRO A 12 -3.38 -6.84 10.64
N ALA A 13 -3.78 -8.08 10.96
CA ALA A 13 -2.95 -9.02 11.70
C ALA A 13 -1.65 -9.39 10.94
N ILE A 14 -1.74 -9.63 9.62
CA ILE A 14 -0.56 -9.96 8.80
C ILE A 14 0.35 -8.74 8.66
N ALA A 15 -0.23 -7.55 8.45
CA ALA A 15 0.53 -6.31 8.40
C ALA A 15 1.32 -6.10 9.70
N GLN A 16 0.67 -6.32 10.85
CA GLN A 16 1.28 -6.18 12.16
C GLN A 16 2.40 -7.21 12.38
N THR A 17 2.20 -8.46 11.98
CA THR A 17 3.26 -9.49 12.05
C THR A 17 4.48 -9.10 11.22
N LEU A 18 4.30 -8.57 10.01
CA LEU A 18 5.41 -8.11 9.17
C LEU A 18 6.18 -6.95 9.82
N VAL A 19 5.49 -5.98 10.43
CA VAL A 19 6.13 -4.90 11.21
C VAL A 19 6.92 -5.49 12.38
N THR A 20 6.33 -6.42 13.13
CA THR A 20 6.97 -7.07 14.30
C THR A 20 8.20 -7.88 13.91
N LEU A 21 8.21 -8.49 12.72
CA LEU A 21 9.36 -9.22 12.17
C LEU A 21 10.48 -8.28 11.65
N GLY A 22 10.32 -6.96 11.76
CA GLY A 22 11.29 -5.98 11.31
C GLY A 22 11.23 -5.68 9.81
N VAL A 23 10.17 -6.11 9.11
CA VAL A 23 9.94 -5.72 7.72
C VAL A 23 9.54 -4.26 7.70
N ASN A 24 10.37 -3.43 7.07
CA ASN A 24 10.11 -2.01 6.98
C ASN A 24 8.99 -1.72 5.96
N LEU A 25 7.77 -1.56 6.45
CA LEU A 25 6.60 -1.14 5.66
C LEU A 25 6.53 0.39 5.47
N HIS A 26 7.52 1.15 5.94
CA HIS A 26 7.58 2.59 5.79
C HIS A 26 7.66 2.96 4.30
N GLY A 27 6.64 3.65 3.80
CA GLY A 27 6.49 4.01 2.38
C GLY A 27 5.66 3.02 1.55
N ILE A 28 5.31 1.85 2.10
CA ILE A 28 4.37 0.93 1.47
C ILE A 28 2.95 1.37 1.84
N ILE A 29 2.18 1.76 0.83
CA ILE A 29 0.79 2.13 1.07
C ILE A 29 -0.06 0.88 1.08
N THR A 30 -0.71 0.65 2.22
CA THR A 30 -1.61 -0.49 2.44
C THR A 30 -3.06 -0.02 2.39
N ARG A 31 -3.93 -0.78 1.72
CA ARG A 31 -5.37 -0.54 1.69
C ARG A 31 -6.10 -1.83 2.00
N GLY A 32 -7.09 -1.76 2.90
CA GLY A 32 -7.82 -2.96 3.33
C GLY A 32 -8.61 -3.65 2.21
N THR A 33 -8.89 -2.96 1.12
CA THR A 33 -9.64 -3.51 -0.02
C THR A 33 -9.04 -3.05 -1.36
N LEU A 34 -9.19 -3.89 -2.38
CA LEU A 34 -8.73 -3.59 -3.74
C LEU A 34 -9.38 -2.32 -4.34
N PRO A 35 -10.70 -2.07 -4.21
CA PRO A 35 -11.30 -0.84 -4.72
C PRO A 35 -10.69 0.43 -4.11
N HIS A 36 -10.43 0.41 -2.79
CA HIS A 36 -9.74 1.52 -2.13
C HIS A 36 -8.30 1.69 -2.61
N GLY A 37 -7.61 0.62 -3.00
CA GLY A 37 -6.27 0.68 -3.59
C GLY A 37 -6.25 1.23 -5.00
N ILE A 38 -7.21 0.85 -5.83
CA ILE A 38 -7.36 1.37 -7.20
C ILE A 38 -7.66 2.87 -7.16
N ALA A 39 -8.63 3.30 -6.34
CA ALA A 39 -8.96 4.72 -6.18
C ALA A 39 -7.75 5.55 -5.76
N TYR A 40 -6.96 5.04 -4.82
CA TYR A 40 -5.74 5.67 -4.35
C TYR A 40 -4.65 5.75 -5.42
N ALA A 41 -4.41 4.67 -6.15
CA ALA A 41 -3.43 4.62 -7.22
C ALA A 41 -3.81 5.59 -8.34
N SER A 42 -5.09 5.63 -8.74
CA SER A 42 -5.58 6.55 -9.76
C SER A 42 -5.51 8.02 -9.33
N GLU A 43 -5.75 8.35 -8.06
CA GLU A 43 -5.57 9.72 -7.55
C GLU A 43 -4.09 10.14 -7.57
N ARG A 44 -3.20 9.28 -7.07
CA ARG A 44 -1.74 9.51 -7.06
C ARG A 44 -1.13 9.66 -8.44
N GLN A 45 -1.64 8.91 -9.42
CA GLN A 45 -1.19 9.01 -10.82
C GLN A 45 -1.53 10.37 -11.44
N ARG A 46 -2.61 11.04 -10.99
CA ARG A 46 -3.00 12.36 -11.49
C ARG A 46 -2.18 13.49 -10.89
N THR A 47 -1.68 13.34 -9.67
CA THR A 47 -0.84 14.34 -8.99
C THR A 47 0.63 14.28 -9.40
N THR A 48 1.05 13.23 -10.11
CA THR A 48 2.44 13.01 -10.56
C THR A 48 2.65 13.44 -12.03
N LYS A 49 1.73 14.22 -12.59
CA LYS A 49 1.84 14.79 -13.94
C LYS A 49 2.02 16.31 -13.85
#